data_AF-A0A0P4W0C6-F1
#
_entry.id   AF-A0A0P4W0C6-F1
#
_cell.length_a   1.000
_cell.length_b   1.000
_cell.length_c   1.000
_cell.angle_alpha   90.00
_cell.angle_beta   90.00
_cell.angle_gamma   90.00
#
_symmetry.space_group_name_H-M   'P 1'
#
loop_
_entity.id
_entity.type
_entity.pdbx_description
1 polymer ?
#
loop_
_entity_poly.entity_id
_entity_poly.type
_entity_poly.pdbx_seq_one_letter_code
_entity_poly.pdbx_strand_id
1 'polypeptide(L)'
;MHPGTPSLLSATAYPSVPREMLRLVFVGDSTNRGMLYALLEWVNGTLTSWDKTHDLRLVRGANGGDTTFAFAYYPRFWLPSNKRPAFDHTLNQLLQRVRPLTNSSDTVVVVGGVHWLAAQHLHMLTATLQREGLEGALVVVKTAGAGFHVAAPGVHTVSKKDHARLLQHSLHLASVAHVHGYLVLDTFNMTAARYQHFLQGKCACHFHKVVSRRGEGGNTEYHVEGEINAVYTSILANTICPHHLPAR
;
A
#
# COMPACT_ATOMS: atom_id res chain seq x y z
N MET A 1 9.41 48.99 6.84
CA MET A 1 8.23 48.37 6.20
C MET A 1 8.73 47.35 5.20
N HIS A 2 8.76 46.08 5.58
CA HIS A 2 9.03 44.97 4.65
C HIS A 2 7.70 44.26 4.37
N PRO A 3 7.36 43.99 3.09
CA PRO A 3 6.13 43.28 2.76
C PRO A 3 6.26 41.81 3.17
N GLY A 4 5.25 41.34 3.89
CA GLY A 4 5.15 39.98 4.40
C GLY A 4 5.16 38.95 3.27
N THR A 5 6.02 37.95 3.41
CA THR A 5 6.01 36.72 2.62
C THR A 5 4.72 35.96 2.92
N PRO A 6 3.93 35.53 1.93
CA PRO A 6 2.75 34.71 2.20
C PRO A 6 3.19 33.33 2.72
N SER A 7 2.64 32.95 3.86
CA SER A 7 2.72 31.61 4.45
C SER A 7 2.06 30.58 3.53
N LEU A 8 2.86 29.86 2.74
CA LEU A 8 2.46 28.67 1.97
C LEU A 8 2.40 27.42 2.87
N LEU A 9 1.59 27.48 3.93
CA LEU A 9 1.26 26.31 4.75
C LEU A 9 -0.17 26.45 5.24
N SER A 10 -1.14 26.16 4.37
CA SER A 10 -2.50 25.83 4.79
C SER A 10 -3.22 25.11 3.66
N ALA A 11 -3.87 23.99 4.01
CA ALA A 11 -4.68 23.10 3.17
C ALA A 11 -3.93 22.07 2.29
N THR A 12 -3.28 21.09 2.92
CA THR A 12 -3.30 19.73 2.35
C THR A 12 -4.71 19.17 2.57
N ALA A 13 -5.62 19.45 1.64
CA ALA A 13 -6.87 18.72 1.58
C ALA A 13 -6.50 17.24 1.30
N TYR A 14 -6.67 16.38 2.31
CA TYR A 14 -6.57 14.94 2.10
C TYR A 14 -7.56 14.56 0.99
N PRO A 15 -7.16 13.72 0.01
CA PRO A 15 -8.07 13.32 -1.06
C PRO A 15 -9.31 12.70 -0.44
N SER A 16 -10.48 13.25 -0.75
CA SER A 16 -11.77 12.72 -0.29
C SER A 16 -12.00 11.37 -0.95
N VAL A 17 -11.96 10.31 -0.14
CA VAL A 17 -12.36 8.97 -0.57
C VAL A 17 -13.90 8.95 -0.63
N PRO A 18 -14.52 8.53 -1.75
CA PRO A 18 -15.97 8.46 -1.94
C PRO A 18 -16.68 7.62 -0.87
N ARG A 19 -17.97 7.94 -0.70
CA ARG A 19 -18.94 7.32 0.23
C ARG A 19 -19.52 6.00 -0.30
N GLU A 20 -18.69 5.17 -0.94
CA GLU A 20 -19.13 3.86 -1.44
C GLU A 20 -18.58 2.74 -0.56
N MET A 21 -19.29 1.62 -0.53
CA MET A 21 -19.01 0.50 0.35
C MET A 21 -17.80 -0.31 -0.15
N LEU A 22 -16.60 0.22 0.04
CA LEU A 22 -15.37 -0.37 -0.47
C LEU A 22 -14.80 -1.45 0.46
N ARG A 23 -14.35 -2.56 -0.13
CA ARG A 23 -13.60 -3.63 0.55
C ARG A 23 -12.17 -3.62 0.03
N LEU A 24 -11.27 -2.98 0.78
CA LEU A 24 -9.86 -2.89 0.42
C LEU A 24 -9.08 -4.01 1.08
N VAL A 25 -8.54 -4.91 0.26
CA VAL A 25 -7.82 -6.10 0.65
C VAL A 25 -6.34 -5.95 0.27
N PHE A 26 -5.46 -5.83 1.26
CA PHE A 26 -4.03 -5.69 1.06
C PHE A 26 -3.31 -7.00 1.34
N VAL A 27 -2.51 -7.48 0.38
CA VAL A 27 -1.58 -8.61 0.59
C VAL A 27 -0.17 -8.13 0.26
N GLY A 28 0.67 -8.03 1.29
CA GLY A 28 1.99 -7.46 1.11
C GLY A 28 2.79 -7.31 2.37
N ASP A 29 3.91 -6.61 2.28
CA ASP A 29 4.77 -6.37 3.43
C ASP A 29 4.38 -5.09 4.19
N SER A 30 5.29 -4.61 5.02
CA SER A 30 5.10 -3.41 5.82
C SER A 30 4.82 -2.15 4.98
N THR A 31 5.24 -2.09 3.72
CA THR A 31 4.95 -0.93 2.84
C THR A 31 3.47 -0.85 2.48
N ASN A 32 2.82 -1.99 2.24
CA ASN A 32 1.37 -2.07 2.04
C ASN A 32 0.61 -1.76 3.34
N ARG A 33 1.14 -2.19 4.48
CA ARG A 33 0.60 -1.79 5.79
C ARG A 33 0.65 -0.27 5.98
N GLY A 34 1.74 0.39 5.57
CA GLY A 34 1.87 1.85 5.58
C GLY A 34 0.79 2.55 4.74
N MET A 35 0.47 2.03 3.55
CA MET A 35 -0.64 2.54 2.72
C MET A 35 -1.98 2.36 3.42
N LEU A 36 -2.24 1.18 3.98
CA LEU A 36 -3.50 0.90 4.68
C LEU A 36 -3.74 1.90 5.79
N TYR A 37 -2.75 2.14 6.65
CA TYR A 37 -2.93 3.04 7.79
C TYR A 37 -3.03 4.51 7.36
N ALA A 38 -2.32 4.92 6.31
CA ALA A 38 -2.47 6.26 5.76
C ALA A 38 -3.88 6.46 5.17
N LEU A 39 -4.40 5.50 4.40
CA LEU A 39 -5.78 5.57 3.90
C LEU A 39 -6.80 5.56 5.05
N LEU A 40 -6.60 4.71 6.05
CA LEU A 40 -7.48 4.62 7.22
C LEU A 40 -7.53 5.94 7.99
N GLU A 41 -6.37 6.59 8.17
CA GLU A 41 -6.27 7.93 8.75
C GLU A 41 -7.04 8.96 7.91
N TRP A 42 -6.85 8.95 6.59
CA TRP A 42 -7.49 9.92 5.69
C TRP A 42 -9.02 9.80 5.67
N VAL A 43 -9.55 8.58 5.62
CA VAL A 43 -11.02 8.38 5.54
C VAL A 43 -11.73 8.59 6.87
N ASN A 44 -11.04 8.38 7.99
CA ASN A 44 -11.61 8.60 9.32
C ASN A 44 -11.30 10.01 9.86
N GLY A 45 -10.43 10.77 9.21
CA GLY A 45 -9.88 12.03 9.70
C GLY A 45 -8.83 11.89 10.81
N THR A 46 -8.82 10.77 11.54
CA THR A 46 -7.81 10.42 12.54
C THR A 46 -7.51 8.92 12.54
N LEU A 47 -6.32 8.55 13.03
CA LEU A 47 -5.94 7.16 13.25
C LEU A 47 -5.89 6.86 14.75
N THR A 48 -6.91 6.15 15.25
CA THR A 48 -7.04 5.84 16.68
C THR A 48 -6.33 4.56 17.11
N SER A 49 -5.98 3.70 16.15
CA SER A 49 -5.25 2.46 16.44
C SER A 49 -4.24 2.14 15.35
N TRP A 50 -3.07 1.71 15.77
CA TRP A 50 -2.02 1.19 14.91
C TRP A 50 -1.42 -0.05 15.54
N ASP A 51 -1.08 -1.01 14.71
CA ASP A 51 -0.40 -2.24 15.10
C ASP A 51 0.65 -2.61 14.04
N LYS A 52 1.85 -2.97 14.54
CA LYS A 52 2.94 -3.55 13.73
C LYS A 52 2.69 -5.03 13.40
N THR A 53 1.52 -5.57 13.72
CA THR A 53 1.19 -6.98 13.56
C THR A 53 1.57 -7.53 12.19
N HIS A 54 2.05 -8.76 12.28
CA HIS A 54 2.38 -9.65 11.19
C HIS A 54 1.23 -10.63 10.89
N ASP A 55 0.16 -10.56 11.68
CA ASP A 55 -1.07 -11.32 11.50
C ASP A 55 -2.05 -10.56 10.61
N LEU A 56 -3.21 -11.20 10.38
CA LEU A 56 -4.30 -10.60 9.64
C LEU A 56 -4.88 -9.41 10.42
N ARG A 57 -4.97 -8.26 9.76
CA ARG A 57 -5.65 -7.06 10.28
C ARG A 57 -6.97 -6.88 9.54
N LEU A 58 -8.04 -6.62 10.28
CA LEU A 58 -9.36 -6.34 9.72
C LEU A 58 -9.97 -5.16 10.47
N VAL A 59 -10.32 -4.10 9.74
CA VAL A 59 -10.99 -2.91 10.24
C VAL A 59 -12.30 -2.77 9.48
N ARG A 60 -13.42 -2.96 10.18
CA ARG A 60 -14.77 -2.80 9.64
C ARG A 60 -15.34 -1.44 10.04
N GLY A 61 -16.20 -0.89 9.19
CA GLY A 61 -16.92 0.35 9.48
C GLY A 61 -16.05 1.60 9.50
N ALA A 62 -14.93 1.60 8.76
CA ALA A 62 -14.20 2.83 8.49
C ALA A 62 -15.04 3.73 7.55
N ASN A 63 -14.69 5.02 7.46
CA ASN A 63 -15.39 5.98 6.60
C ASN A 63 -16.90 6.04 6.90
N GLY A 64 -17.27 6.18 8.18
CA GLY A 64 -18.69 6.28 8.58
C GLY A 64 -19.51 4.98 8.46
N GLY A 65 -18.87 3.83 8.21
CA GLY A 65 -19.54 2.53 8.09
C GLY A 65 -19.33 1.85 6.75
N ASP A 66 -18.91 2.60 5.73
CA ASP A 66 -18.95 2.16 4.34
C ASP A 66 -17.72 1.32 3.97
N THR A 67 -16.56 1.59 4.56
CA THR A 67 -15.31 0.97 4.13
C THR A 67 -14.85 -0.15 5.06
N THR A 68 -14.26 -1.19 4.49
CA THR A 68 -13.50 -2.20 5.24
C THR A 68 -12.10 -2.33 4.69
N PHE A 69 -11.13 -2.31 5.61
CA PHE A 69 -9.73 -2.55 5.32
C PHE A 69 -9.32 -3.90 5.86
N ALA A 70 -8.65 -4.69 5.03
CA ALA A 70 -8.10 -5.96 5.42
C ALA A 70 -6.63 -6.04 4.97
N PHE A 71 -5.78 -6.63 5.78
CA PHE A 71 -4.37 -6.79 5.47
C PHE A 71 -3.85 -8.15 5.91
N ALA A 72 -3.06 -8.79 5.07
CA ALA A 72 -2.25 -9.94 5.43
C ALA A 72 -0.78 -9.69 5.06
N TYR A 73 0.10 -9.94 6.02
CA TYR A 73 1.54 -9.83 5.77
C TYR A 73 2.02 -11.01 4.91
N TYR A 74 2.61 -10.70 3.75
CA TYR A 74 3.22 -11.68 2.86
C TYR A 74 4.45 -11.09 2.16
N PRO A 75 5.54 -11.87 2.00
CA PRO A 75 5.83 -13.18 2.61
C PRO A 75 6.13 -13.05 4.10
N ARG A 76 5.89 -14.11 4.88
CA ARG A 76 6.27 -14.14 6.30
C ARG A 76 7.77 -14.39 6.45
N PHE A 77 8.59 -13.35 6.27
CA PHE A 77 10.05 -13.46 6.22
C PHE A 77 10.69 -14.03 7.49
N TRP A 78 10.04 -13.89 8.65
CA TRP A 78 10.48 -14.46 9.93
C TRP A 78 10.28 -15.97 10.02
N LEU A 79 9.51 -16.58 9.11
CA LEU A 79 9.37 -18.03 9.03
C LEU A 79 10.47 -18.62 8.11
N PRO A 80 10.98 -19.82 8.45
CA PRO A 80 11.80 -20.61 7.54
C PRO A 80 11.10 -20.85 6.20
N SER A 81 11.86 -20.94 5.11
CA SER A 81 11.34 -21.04 3.74
C SER A 81 10.28 -22.13 3.57
N ASN A 82 10.49 -23.29 4.19
CA ASN A 82 9.58 -24.46 4.14
C ASN A 82 8.34 -24.34 5.05
N LYS A 83 8.27 -23.31 5.90
CA LYS A 83 7.13 -23.02 6.78
C LYS A 83 6.35 -21.77 6.33
N ARG A 84 6.79 -21.09 5.27
CA ARG A 84 6.08 -19.93 4.75
C ARG A 84 4.81 -20.40 4.05
N PRO A 85 3.64 -19.80 4.37
CA PRO A 85 2.42 -20.14 3.65
C PRO A 85 2.56 -19.75 2.18
N ALA A 86 1.90 -20.50 1.30
CA ALA A 86 1.78 -20.14 -0.10
C ALA A 86 0.98 -18.83 -0.27
N PHE A 87 1.23 -18.13 -1.37
CA PHE A 87 0.58 -16.84 -1.66
C PHE A 87 -0.94 -16.98 -1.76
N ASP A 88 -1.41 -17.94 -2.56
CA ASP A 88 -2.82 -18.23 -2.80
C ASP A 88 -3.56 -18.62 -1.52
N HIS A 89 -2.93 -19.41 -0.64
CA HIS A 89 -3.48 -19.73 0.67
C HIS A 89 -3.65 -18.47 1.53
N THR A 90 -2.64 -17.58 1.54
CA THR A 90 -2.70 -16.32 2.30
C THR A 90 -3.80 -15.40 1.77
N LEU A 91 -3.91 -15.28 0.45
CA LEU A 91 -4.95 -14.49 -0.21
C LEU A 91 -6.34 -15.06 0.07
N ASN A 92 -6.55 -16.36 -0.11
CA ASN A 92 -7.84 -17.00 0.14
C ASN A 92 -8.27 -16.81 1.61
N GLN A 93 -7.38 -17.09 2.56
CA GLN A 93 -7.67 -16.89 3.98
C GLN A 93 -8.11 -15.45 4.28
N LEU A 94 -7.48 -14.46 3.64
CA LEU A 94 -7.86 -13.07 3.78
C LEU A 94 -9.24 -12.80 3.17
N LEU A 95 -9.49 -13.23 1.93
CA LEU A 95 -10.78 -13.05 1.24
C LEU A 95 -11.94 -13.65 2.05
N GLN A 96 -11.77 -14.86 2.60
CA GLN A 96 -12.79 -15.50 3.46
C GLN A 96 -13.09 -14.67 4.71
N ARG A 97 -12.08 -14.02 5.30
CA ARG A 97 -12.24 -13.19 6.50
C ARG A 97 -13.04 -11.91 6.24
N VAL A 98 -12.98 -11.39 5.01
CA VAL A 98 -13.53 -10.09 4.62
C VAL A 98 -14.96 -10.21 4.08
N ARG A 99 -15.44 -11.43 3.83
CA ARG A 99 -16.80 -11.69 3.36
C ARG A 99 -17.86 -10.90 4.18
N PRO A 100 -18.94 -10.43 3.52
CA PRO A 100 -19.27 -10.62 2.10
C PRO A 100 -18.42 -9.76 1.16
N LEU A 101 -18.14 -10.30 -0.03
CA LEU A 101 -17.43 -9.62 -1.12
C LEU A 101 -18.31 -9.64 -2.37
N THR A 102 -18.32 -8.55 -3.12
CA THR A 102 -19.06 -8.40 -4.39
C THR A 102 -18.11 -8.56 -5.57
N ASN A 103 -18.61 -9.16 -6.65
CA ASN A 103 -17.88 -9.28 -7.92
C ASN A 103 -17.95 -7.95 -8.70
N SER A 104 -17.38 -6.90 -8.15
CA SER A 104 -17.36 -5.53 -8.69
C SER A 104 -16.08 -4.81 -8.29
N SER A 105 -15.86 -3.63 -8.88
CA SER A 105 -14.75 -2.75 -8.51
C SER A 105 -14.80 -2.25 -7.07
N ASP A 106 -15.89 -2.50 -6.33
CA ASP A 106 -16.00 -2.20 -4.90
C ASP A 106 -15.15 -3.14 -4.04
N THR A 107 -14.83 -4.33 -4.57
CA THR A 107 -13.79 -5.20 -4.02
C THR A 107 -12.47 -4.82 -4.65
N VAL A 108 -11.58 -4.22 -3.86
CA VAL A 108 -10.26 -3.76 -4.28
C VAL A 108 -9.19 -4.65 -3.69
N VAL A 109 -8.36 -5.27 -4.53
CA VAL A 109 -7.22 -6.10 -4.10
C VAL A 109 -5.91 -5.42 -4.43
N VAL A 110 -5.16 -5.03 -3.39
CA VAL A 110 -3.85 -4.38 -3.52
C VAL A 110 -2.76 -5.37 -3.14
N VAL A 111 -1.95 -5.78 -4.12
CA VAL A 111 -0.87 -6.75 -3.91
C VAL A 111 0.49 -6.12 -4.17
N GLY A 112 1.48 -6.43 -3.34
CA GLY A 112 2.86 -6.06 -3.61
C GLY A 112 3.72 -5.85 -2.37
N GLY A 113 4.88 -5.26 -2.59
CA GLY A 113 5.86 -5.05 -1.53
C GLY A 113 7.19 -4.59 -2.10
N VAL A 114 8.23 -4.62 -1.29
CA VAL A 114 9.53 -4.05 -1.64
C VAL A 114 10.24 -4.89 -2.69
N HIS A 115 10.20 -6.24 -2.59
CA HIS A 115 11.10 -7.08 -3.40
C HIS A 115 10.70 -8.57 -3.56
N TRP A 116 9.43 -8.95 -3.38
CA TRP A 116 9.02 -10.37 -3.40
C TRP A 116 8.04 -10.76 -4.51
N LEU A 117 7.28 -9.80 -5.02
CA LEU A 117 6.21 -10.07 -5.99
C LEU A 117 6.82 -10.49 -7.33
N ALA A 118 6.19 -11.40 -8.06
CA ALA A 118 6.70 -11.96 -9.32
C ALA A 118 5.52 -12.40 -10.20
N ALA A 119 5.75 -12.62 -11.51
CA ALA A 119 4.69 -13.00 -12.45
C ALA A 119 3.86 -14.21 -12.01
N GLN A 120 4.52 -15.24 -11.44
CA GLN A 120 3.83 -16.42 -10.89
C GLN A 120 2.77 -16.06 -9.84
N HIS A 121 3.01 -15.05 -9.01
CA HIS A 121 2.07 -14.61 -7.99
C HIS A 121 0.86 -13.92 -8.61
N LEU A 122 1.03 -13.21 -9.74
CA LEU A 122 -0.10 -12.63 -10.48
C LEU A 122 -0.96 -13.72 -11.11
N HIS A 123 -0.37 -14.78 -11.65
CA HIS A 123 -1.14 -15.93 -12.13
C HIS A 123 -1.94 -16.62 -10.99
N MET A 124 -1.32 -16.78 -9.82
CA MET A 124 -2.00 -17.32 -8.63
C MET A 124 -3.12 -16.40 -8.13
N LEU A 125 -2.92 -15.07 -8.19
CA LEU A 125 -3.93 -14.07 -7.88
C LEU A 125 -5.13 -14.21 -8.81
N THR A 126 -4.93 -14.21 -10.13
CA THR A 126 -5.99 -14.38 -11.12
C THR A 126 -6.77 -15.66 -10.87
N ALA A 127 -6.08 -16.80 -10.72
CA ALA A 127 -6.72 -18.08 -10.47
C ALA A 127 -7.51 -18.11 -9.14
N THR A 128 -7.02 -17.41 -8.11
CA THR A 128 -7.73 -17.32 -6.82
C THR A 128 -8.98 -16.47 -6.94
N LEU A 129 -8.92 -15.32 -7.61
CA LEU A 129 -10.08 -14.45 -7.82
C LEU A 129 -11.15 -15.14 -8.66
N GLN A 130 -10.77 -15.87 -9.71
CA GLN A 130 -11.70 -16.69 -10.52
C GLN A 130 -12.42 -17.74 -9.67
N ARG A 131 -11.68 -18.50 -8.85
CA ARG A 131 -12.29 -19.51 -7.96
C ARG A 131 -13.24 -18.91 -6.93
N GLU A 132 -12.97 -17.68 -6.47
CA GLU A 132 -13.81 -16.98 -5.49
C GLU A 132 -14.98 -16.20 -6.14
N GLY A 133 -15.08 -16.21 -7.47
CA GLY A 133 -16.09 -15.48 -8.24
C GLY A 133 -15.91 -13.96 -8.16
N LEU A 134 -14.67 -13.49 -8.20
CA LEU A 134 -14.27 -12.09 -8.01
C LEU A 134 -13.47 -11.54 -9.20
N GLU A 135 -13.73 -11.99 -10.43
CA GLU A 135 -13.01 -11.50 -11.62
C GLU A 135 -13.23 -10.01 -11.91
N GLY A 136 -14.35 -9.44 -11.46
CA GLY A 136 -14.69 -8.02 -11.53
C GLY A 136 -14.05 -7.16 -10.44
N ALA A 137 -13.30 -7.76 -9.50
CA ALA A 137 -12.57 -7.01 -8.48
C ALA A 137 -11.51 -6.10 -9.11
N LEU A 138 -11.37 -4.89 -8.57
CA LEU A 138 -10.30 -3.98 -8.98
C LEU A 138 -8.97 -4.44 -8.38
N VAL A 139 -8.01 -4.83 -9.22
CA VAL A 139 -6.70 -5.27 -8.77
C VAL A 139 -5.65 -4.18 -9.02
N VAL A 140 -4.91 -3.82 -7.97
CA VAL A 140 -3.77 -2.90 -8.03
C VAL A 140 -2.49 -3.63 -7.64
N VAL A 141 -1.54 -3.69 -8.57
CA VAL A 141 -0.22 -4.27 -8.40
C VAL A 141 0.78 -3.17 -8.04
N LYS A 142 1.25 -3.17 -6.80
CA LYS A 142 2.34 -2.31 -6.34
C LYS A 142 3.69 -2.94 -6.71
N THR A 143 4.47 -2.24 -7.54
CA THR A 143 5.82 -2.71 -7.94
C THR A 143 6.81 -2.61 -6.77
N ALA A 144 8.03 -3.11 -6.99
CA ALA A 144 9.12 -3.11 -6.01
C ALA A 144 9.50 -1.69 -5.55
N GLY A 145 10.09 -1.59 -4.35
CA GLY A 145 10.71 -0.35 -3.87
C GLY A 145 12.20 -0.36 -4.19
N ALA A 146 12.63 0.37 -5.22
CA ALA A 146 14.02 0.47 -5.63
C ALA A 146 14.93 1.11 -4.58
N GLY A 147 14.34 1.88 -3.67
CA GLY A 147 15.08 2.62 -2.67
C GLY A 147 16.10 1.77 -1.86
N PHE A 148 15.72 0.55 -1.50
CA PHE A 148 16.59 -0.40 -0.76
C PHE A 148 17.79 -0.90 -1.58
N HIS A 149 17.89 -0.50 -2.84
CA HIS A 149 18.86 -0.97 -3.81
C HIS A 149 19.69 0.18 -4.39
N VAL A 150 19.52 1.39 -3.87
CA VAL A 150 20.31 2.58 -4.24
C VAL A 150 21.44 2.77 -3.22
N ALA A 151 22.59 3.25 -3.70
CA ALA A 151 23.72 3.53 -2.84
C ALA A 151 23.42 4.67 -1.85
N ALA A 152 23.40 4.38 -0.56
CA ALA A 152 23.23 5.37 0.50
C ALA A 152 23.98 4.93 1.79
N PRO A 153 24.53 5.87 2.59
CA PRO A 153 25.21 5.54 3.83
C PRO A 153 24.32 4.74 4.80
N GLY A 154 24.85 3.62 5.32
CA GLY A 154 24.13 2.78 6.29
C GLY A 154 22.98 1.95 5.72
N VAL A 155 22.78 1.96 4.40
CA VAL A 155 21.75 1.17 3.72
C VAL A 155 22.42 0.06 2.92
N HIS A 156 21.83 -1.14 2.92
CA HIS A 156 22.28 -2.22 2.03
C HIS A 156 22.12 -1.78 0.58
N THR A 157 23.11 -2.05 -0.27
CA THR A 157 23.10 -1.62 -1.67
C THR A 157 23.38 -2.83 -2.55
N VAL A 158 22.85 -2.82 -3.78
CA VAL A 158 23.12 -3.88 -4.76
C VAL A 158 24.01 -3.34 -5.88
N SER A 159 24.62 -4.24 -6.65
CA SER A 159 25.42 -3.85 -7.80
C SER A 159 24.57 -3.14 -8.87
N LYS A 160 25.20 -2.32 -9.74
CA LYS A 160 24.50 -1.71 -10.90
C LYS A 160 23.80 -2.76 -11.76
N LYS A 161 24.42 -3.93 -11.92
CA LYS A 161 23.87 -5.08 -12.67
C LYS A 161 22.60 -5.60 -12.00
N ASP A 162 22.60 -5.73 -10.69
CA ASP A 162 21.42 -6.20 -9.95
C ASP A 162 20.33 -5.13 -9.89
N HIS A 163 20.68 -3.86 -9.85
CA HIS A 163 19.70 -2.77 -10.00
C HIS A 163 19.02 -2.83 -11.37
N ALA A 164 19.77 -3.03 -12.46
CA ALA A 164 19.21 -3.21 -13.79
C ALA A 164 18.29 -4.44 -13.85
N ARG A 165 18.66 -5.55 -13.20
CA ARG A 165 17.81 -6.75 -13.09
C ARG A 165 16.50 -6.46 -12.35
N LEU A 166 16.55 -5.70 -11.25
CA LEU A 166 15.35 -5.32 -10.49
C LEU A 166 14.42 -4.41 -11.29
N LEU A 167 14.98 -3.49 -12.09
CA LEU A 167 14.20 -2.68 -13.03
C LEU A 167 13.53 -3.57 -14.09
N GLN A 168 14.29 -4.45 -14.74
CA GLN A 168 13.74 -5.38 -15.74
C GLN A 168 12.64 -6.27 -15.16
N HIS A 169 12.85 -6.78 -13.94
CA HIS A 169 11.85 -7.54 -13.21
C HIS A 169 10.58 -6.70 -12.94
N SER A 170 10.72 -5.43 -12.56
CA SER A 170 9.58 -4.54 -12.28
C SER A 170 8.80 -4.20 -13.56
N LEU A 171 9.50 -3.97 -14.69
CA LEU A 171 8.88 -3.76 -16.00
C LEU A 171 8.14 -5.01 -16.49
N HIS A 172 8.76 -6.18 -16.33
CA HIS A 172 8.11 -7.45 -16.67
C HIS A 172 6.86 -7.70 -15.82
N LEU A 173 6.93 -7.44 -14.52
CA LEU A 173 5.78 -7.55 -13.62
C LEU A 173 4.63 -6.62 -14.04
N ALA A 174 4.93 -5.37 -14.40
CA ALA A 174 3.95 -4.41 -14.91
C ALA A 174 3.30 -4.89 -16.22
N SER A 175 4.09 -5.46 -17.13
CA SER A 175 3.59 -6.05 -18.38
C SER A 175 2.64 -7.23 -18.11
N VAL A 176 2.99 -8.15 -17.20
CA VAL A 176 2.11 -9.27 -16.83
C VAL A 176 0.84 -8.78 -16.13
N ALA A 177 0.93 -7.78 -15.26
CA ALA A 177 -0.23 -7.15 -14.63
C ALA A 177 -1.19 -6.58 -15.69
N HIS A 178 -0.66 -5.89 -16.70
CA HIS A 178 -1.46 -5.34 -17.79
C HIS A 178 -2.19 -6.42 -18.61
N VAL A 179 -1.53 -7.56 -18.88
CA VAL A 179 -2.16 -8.71 -19.56
C VAL A 179 -3.38 -9.24 -18.79
N HIS A 180 -3.36 -9.18 -17.46
CA HIS A 180 -4.50 -9.57 -16.60
C HIS A 180 -5.53 -8.44 -16.39
N GLY A 181 -5.35 -7.28 -17.02
CA GLY A 181 -6.21 -6.11 -16.82
C GLY A 181 -6.01 -5.42 -15.47
N TYR A 182 -4.89 -5.68 -14.78
CA TYR A 182 -4.60 -5.09 -13.47
C TYR A 182 -3.97 -3.71 -13.60
N LEU A 183 -4.28 -2.83 -12.65
CA LEU A 183 -3.64 -1.53 -12.55
C LEU A 183 -2.28 -1.66 -11.88
N VAL A 184 -1.33 -0.81 -12.29
CA VAL A 184 0.04 -0.82 -11.75
C VAL A 184 0.30 0.47 -10.98
N LEU A 185 0.64 0.33 -9.71
CA LEU A 185 1.20 1.40 -8.89
C LEU A 185 2.72 1.28 -8.92
N ASP A 186 3.37 2.04 -9.81
CA ASP A 186 4.83 1.98 -9.96
C ASP A 186 5.54 2.71 -8.82
N THR A 187 5.98 1.96 -7.81
CA THR A 187 6.79 2.52 -6.71
C THR A 187 8.29 2.38 -6.93
N PHE A 188 8.73 1.70 -8.00
CA PHE A 188 10.15 1.46 -8.25
C PHE A 188 10.86 2.78 -8.54
N ASN A 189 10.43 3.50 -9.57
CA ASN A 189 11.04 4.77 -9.96
C ASN A 189 10.85 5.86 -8.88
N MET A 190 9.68 5.90 -8.24
CA MET A 190 9.38 6.86 -7.18
C MET A 190 10.35 6.75 -6.01
N THR A 191 10.68 5.53 -5.60
CA THR A 191 11.55 5.26 -4.45
C THR A 191 13.03 5.33 -4.80
N ALA A 192 13.41 5.06 -6.06
CA ALA A 192 14.79 5.26 -6.54
C ALA A 192 15.19 6.74 -6.48
N ALA A 193 14.33 7.62 -6.97
CA ALA A 193 14.62 9.05 -7.09
C ALA A 193 14.65 9.81 -5.75
N ARG A 194 14.12 9.22 -4.68
CA ARG A 194 13.89 9.90 -3.40
C ARG A 194 14.52 9.17 -2.21
N TYR A 195 15.71 8.60 -2.43
CA TYR A 195 16.47 7.88 -1.41
C TYR A 195 16.79 8.75 -0.17
N GLN A 196 16.93 10.07 -0.30
CA GLN A 196 17.19 10.94 0.86
C GLN A 196 15.98 11.02 1.82
N HIS A 197 14.81 10.57 1.40
CA HIS A 197 13.57 10.63 2.17
C HIS A 197 13.30 9.30 2.91
N PHE A 198 14.29 8.41 3.03
CA PHE A 198 14.17 7.26 3.93
C PHE A 198 14.04 7.74 5.36
N LEU A 199 12.94 7.35 6.00
CA LEU A 199 12.82 7.50 7.44
C LEU A 199 13.63 6.39 8.09
N GLN A 200 14.56 6.77 8.98
CA GLN A 200 15.42 5.81 9.66
C GLN A 200 14.58 4.79 10.44
N GLY A 201 14.74 3.52 10.09
CA GLY A 201 14.33 2.36 10.86
C GLY A 201 15.40 1.28 10.74
N LYS A 202 15.32 0.21 11.55
CA LYS A 202 16.20 -0.97 11.40
C LYS A 202 16.02 -1.70 10.05
N CYS A 203 15.11 -1.23 9.20
CA CYS A 203 14.83 -1.72 7.86
C CYS A 203 14.63 -0.50 6.93
N ALA A 204 15.50 -0.34 5.92
CA ALA A 204 15.50 0.78 4.98
C ALA A 204 14.34 0.75 3.96
N CYS A 205 13.37 -0.15 4.13
CA CYS A 205 12.22 -0.30 3.26
C CYS A 205 11.06 0.66 3.60
N HIS A 206 11.04 1.24 4.80
CA HIS A 206 9.90 2.00 5.27
C HIS A 206 10.07 3.48 4.92
N PHE A 207 9.41 3.89 3.85
CA PHE A 207 9.16 5.31 3.58
C PHE A 207 8.03 5.90 4.45
N HIS A 208 7.70 5.23 5.55
CA HIS A 208 6.76 5.72 6.54
C HIS A 208 7.18 5.34 7.95
N LYS A 209 6.70 6.10 8.93
CA LYS A 209 6.65 5.70 10.33
C LYS A 209 5.32 6.16 10.91
N VAL A 210 4.83 5.44 11.92
CA VAL A 210 3.67 5.87 12.67
C VAL A 210 4.14 6.52 13.95
N VAL A 211 3.72 7.76 14.18
CA VAL A 211 4.02 8.54 15.39
C VAL A 211 2.76 8.69 16.23
N SER A 212 2.93 8.72 17.55
CA SER A 212 1.84 9.06 18.46
C SER A 212 1.73 10.58 18.61
N ARG A 213 0.49 11.08 18.66
CA ARG A 213 0.13 12.48 18.90
C ARG A 213 -0.92 12.55 20.00
N ARG A 214 -0.99 13.67 20.71
CA ARG A 214 -2.13 13.96 21.59
C ARG A 214 -3.25 14.50 20.72
N GLY A 215 -4.36 13.78 20.70
CA GLY A 215 -5.60 14.18 20.05
C GLY A 215 -6.37 15.22 20.86
N GLU A 216 -7.44 15.73 20.26
CA GLU A 216 -8.40 16.58 20.95
C GLU A 216 -9.06 15.79 22.09
N GLY A 217 -9.06 16.35 23.30
CA GLY A 217 -9.55 15.66 24.51
C GLY A 217 -8.53 14.76 25.22
N GLY A 218 -7.26 14.76 24.81
CA GLY A 218 -6.17 14.08 25.53
C GLY A 218 -5.99 12.59 25.21
N ASN A 219 -6.78 12.06 24.27
CA ASN A 219 -6.61 10.70 23.76
C ASN A 219 -5.32 10.58 22.92
N THR A 220 -4.75 9.38 22.87
CA THR A 220 -3.62 9.11 21.96
C THR A 220 -4.15 8.85 20.57
N GLU A 221 -3.70 9.65 19.62
CA GLU A 221 -3.92 9.46 18.19
C GLU A 221 -2.59 9.08 17.52
N TYR A 222 -2.68 8.56 16.32
CA TYR A 222 -1.53 8.18 15.51
C TYR A 222 -1.53 8.98 14.22
N HIS A 223 -0.35 9.15 13.63
CA HIS A 223 -0.19 9.77 12.33
C HIS A 223 0.86 9.02 11.52
N VAL A 224 0.58 8.79 10.24
CA VAL A 224 1.53 8.19 9.32
C VAL A 224 2.40 9.27 8.69
N GLU A 225 3.64 9.41 9.17
CA GLU A 225 4.65 10.28 8.54
C GLU A 225 5.35 9.54 7.40
N GLY A 226 5.70 10.25 6.34
CA GLY A 226 6.48 9.71 5.21
C GLY A 226 5.99 10.20 3.86
N GLU A 227 6.69 11.17 3.29
CA GLU A 227 6.26 11.84 2.05
C GLU A 227 6.10 10.87 0.88
N ILE A 228 7.04 9.94 0.70
CA ILE A 228 6.97 8.99 -0.44
C ILE A 228 5.79 8.06 -0.26
N ASN A 229 5.54 7.61 0.97
CA ASN A 229 4.36 6.83 1.30
C ASN A 229 3.08 7.59 1.03
N ALA A 230 3.01 8.86 1.43
CA ALA A 230 1.86 9.71 1.13
C ALA A 230 1.63 9.86 -0.37
N VAL A 231 2.67 10.03 -1.19
CA VAL A 231 2.52 10.16 -2.65
C VAL A 231 1.97 8.88 -3.27
N TYR A 232 2.59 7.71 -3.05
CA TYR A 232 2.07 6.48 -3.68
C TYR A 232 0.72 6.04 -3.10
N THR A 233 0.42 6.40 -1.83
CA THR A 233 -0.90 6.17 -1.24
C THR A 233 -1.96 7.09 -1.85
N SER A 234 -1.61 8.34 -2.18
CA SER A 234 -2.50 9.28 -2.87
C SER A 234 -2.79 8.82 -4.30
N ILE A 235 -1.77 8.32 -5.02
CA ILE A 235 -1.98 7.72 -6.35
C ILE A 235 -2.93 6.52 -6.23
N LEU A 236 -2.72 5.63 -5.25
CA LEU A 236 -3.62 4.52 -4.99
C LEU A 236 -5.04 4.99 -4.70
N ALA A 237 -5.22 5.96 -3.79
CA ALA A 237 -6.53 6.52 -3.44
C ALA A 237 -7.27 7.05 -4.68
N ASN A 238 -6.60 7.86 -5.50
CA ASN A 238 -7.18 8.39 -6.75
C ASN A 238 -7.49 7.29 -7.77
N THR A 239 -6.70 6.21 -7.78
CA THR A 239 -6.89 5.07 -8.68
C THR A 239 -8.14 4.27 -8.33
N ILE A 240 -8.38 4.05 -7.03
CA ILE A 240 -9.50 3.25 -6.54
C ILE A 240 -10.79 4.07 -6.37
N CYS A 241 -10.71 5.38 -6.59
CA CYS A 241 -11.79 6.34 -6.36
C CYS A 241 -11.84 7.43 -7.44
N PRO A 242 -12.21 7.10 -8.69
CA PRO A 242 -12.08 8.02 -9.82
C PRO A 242 -13.02 9.24 -9.79
N HIS A 243 -14.00 9.30 -8.89
CA HIS A 243 -15.06 10.32 -8.92
C HIS A 243 -14.74 11.70 -8.30
N HIS A 244 -13.49 12.02 -7.95
CA HIS A 244 -13.16 13.28 -7.24
C HIS A 244 -11.99 14.09 -7.84
N LEU A 245 -11.72 13.98 -9.15
CA LEU A 245 -10.92 15.03 -9.81
C LEU A 245 -11.76 16.32 -9.86
N PRO A 246 -11.28 17.47 -9.34
CA PRO A 246 -11.93 18.73 -9.65
C PRO A 246 -11.93 18.91 -11.17
N ALA A 247 -13.09 19.24 -11.73
CA ALA A 247 -13.20 19.64 -13.12
C ALA A 247 -12.17 20.74 -13.40
N ARG A 248 -11.42 20.57 -14.49
CA ARG A 248 -10.45 21.56 -14.96
C ARG A 248 -11.12 22.89 -15.27
#